data_AF-A0A3A8R097-F1
#
_entry.id   AF-A0A3A8R097-F1
#
_cell.length_a   1.000
_cell.length_b   1.000
_cell.length_c   1.000
_cell.angle_alpha   90.00
_cell.angle_beta   90.00
_cell.angle_gamma   90.00
#
_symmetry.space_group_name_H-M   'P 1'
#
loop_
_entity.id
_entity.type
_entity.pdbx_description
1 polymer ?
#
loop_
_entity_poly.entity_id
_entity_poly.type
_entity_poly.pdbx_seq_one_letter_code
_entity_poly.pdbx_strand_id
1 'polypeptide(L)'
;MVPFTFGDDRIESLAAGADLRVARVGAAVALLGRADEDPLPLVVGGFDGLDPAQGARPVGASEFLKGVVLVEDGPALMPRSNPCAVSLPDGRVVVLGGRGTSLGTTYAVPWVELITPLAGAKPTVLGLPLMPQPRVWHTCSALPDGSVLVVGGMDDSAGEPRPLTNALVVMPPPRD
;
A
#
# COMPACT_ATOMS: atom_id res chain seq x y z
N MET A 1 13.31 -6.55 18.23
CA MET A 1 14.51 -7.25 17.72
C MET A 1 14.99 -6.44 16.52
N VAL A 2 16.22 -5.92 16.53
CA VAL A 2 16.69 -4.90 15.57
C VAL A 2 17.20 -5.60 14.29
N PRO A 3 16.71 -5.26 13.07
CA PRO A 3 16.99 -6.03 11.86
C PRO A 3 18.24 -5.59 11.09
N PHE A 4 19.07 -4.68 11.65
CA PHE A 4 20.35 -4.25 11.08
C PHE A 4 21.36 -3.98 12.20
N THR A 5 22.62 -4.38 12.00
CA THR A 5 23.76 -3.93 12.82
C THR A 5 24.63 -3.05 11.94
N PHE A 6 25.10 -1.93 12.49
CA PHE A 6 26.13 -1.11 11.84
C PHE A 6 27.47 -1.60 12.40
N GLY A 7 28.16 -2.46 11.66
CA GLY A 7 29.50 -2.94 11.99
C GLY A 7 30.42 -2.73 10.79
N ASP A 8 31.60 -2.17 11.02
CA ASP A 8 32.72 -2.09 10.06
C ASP A 8 32.34 -1.56 8.65
N ASP A 9 31.63 -0.42 8.60
CA ASP A 9 31.25 0.30 7.37
C ASP A 9 30.50 -0.55 6.32
N ARG A 10 29.88 -1.67 6.73
CA ARG A 10 29.17 -2.59 5.85
C ARG A 10 27.73 -2.79 6.28
N ILE A 11 26.84 -2.79 5.28
CA ILE A 11 25.45 -3.24 5.44
C ILE A 11 25.47 -4.75 5.23
N GLU A 12 25.34 -5.51 6.31
CA GLU A 12 25.19 -6.97 6.23
C GLU A 12 23.71 -7.36 6.32
N SER A 13 23.28 -8.28 5.45
CA SER A 13 21.95 -8.87 5.52
C SER A 13 21.92 -9.88 6.67
N LEU A 14 21.07 -9.65 7.67
CA LEU A 14 21.08 -10.45 8.90
C LEU A 14 20.28 -11.76 8.82
N ALA A 15 19.39 -11.94 7.83
CA ALA A 15 18.67 -13.20 7.57
C ALA A 15 17.89 -13.13 6.24
N ALA A 16 17.54 -14.29 5.68
CA ALA A 16 16.47 -14.37 4.70
C ALA A 16 15.14 -13.94 5.35
N GLY A 17 14.43 -12.98 4.73
CA GLY A 17 13.12 -12.53 5.19
C GLY A 17 12.04 -13.60 5.00
N ALA A 18 10.83 -13.30 5.47
CA ALA A 18 9.68 -14.19 5.33
C ALA A 18 9.27 -14.36 3.86
N ASP A 19 8.87 -15.58 3.49
CA ASP A 19 8.21 -15.84 2.21
C ASP A 19 6.76 -15.36 2.25
N LEU A 20 6.39 -14.45 1.35
CA LEU A 20 4.99 -14.05 1.16
C LEU A 20 4.16 -15.26 0.73
N ARG A 21 2.95 -15.38 1.26
CA ARG A 21 1.98 -16.43 0.86
C ARG A 21 1.46 -16.18 -0.55
N VAL A 22 1.46 -14.91 -1.00
CA VAL A 22 1.10 -14.53 -2.36
C VAL A 22 2.28 -13.80 -3.01
N ALA A 23 2.88 -14.44 -4.01
CA ALA A 23 3.85 -13.81 -4.89
C ALA A 23 3.22 -12.57 -5.52
N ARG A 24 3.95 -11.46 -5.60
CA ARG A 24 3.38 -10.21 -6.09
C ARG A 24 4.41 -9.28 -6.72
N VAL A 25 4.02 -8.59 -7.79
CA VAL A 25 4.78 -7.48 -8.39
C VAL A 25 4.01 -6.17 -8.25
N GLY A 26 4.72 -5.07 -7.97
CA GLY A 26 4.12 -3.76 -7.76
C GLY A 26 3.31 -3.67 -6.46
N ALA A 27 3.72 -4.39 -5.41
CA ALA A 27 3.16 -4.22 -4.08
C ALA A 27 3.71 -2.96 -3.41
N ALA A 28 3.00 -2.47 -2.39
CA ALA A 28 3.50 -1.44 -1.48
C ALA A 28 3.59 -1.98 -0.05
N VAL A 29 4.42 -1.35 0.77
CA VAL A 29 4.55 -1.68 2.19
C VAL A 29 4.36 -0.42 3.02
N ALA A 30 3.55 -0.52 4.07
CA ALA A 30 3.38 0.52 5.07
C ALA A 30 3.40 -0.10 6.47
N LEU A 31 3.72 0.70 7.49
CA LEU A 31 3.66 0.30 8.89
C LEU A 31 2.27 0.60 9.46
N LEU A 32 1.61 -0.42 10.03
CA LEU A 32 0.34 -0.29 10.75
C LEU A 32 0.60 -0.31 12.26
N GLY A 33 0.08 0.68 12.97
CA GLY A 33 0.41 0.96 14.36
C GLY A 33 1.32 2.18 14.50
N ARG A 34 1.37 2.77 15.70
CA ARG A 34 2.23 3.93 15.95
C ARG A 34 3.68 3.50 16.10
N ALA A 35 4.61 4.42 15.84
CA ALA A 35 6.04 4.15 15.92
C ALA A 35 6.51 3.73 17.33
N ASP A 36 5.83 4.20 18.38
CA ASP A 36 6.07 3.85 19.78
C ASP A 36 5.35 2.56 20.24
N GLU A 37 4.57 1.92 19.37
CA GLU A 37 3.74 0.75 19.67
C GLU A 37 4.19 -0.53 18.90
N ASP A 38 5.45 -0.57 18.44
CA ASP A 38 6.01 -1.67 17.61
C ASP A 38 5.16 -1.94 16.36
N PRO A 39 5.17 -1.02 15.38
CA PRO A 39 4.23 -1.07 14.27
C PRO A 39 4.56 -2.23 13.33
N LEU A 40 3.51 -2.86 12.79
CA LEU A 40 3.62 -4.04 11.95
C LEU A 40 3.73 -3.65 10.47
N PRO A 41 4.77 -4.10 9.74
CA PRO A 41 4.81 -3.98 8.29
C PRO A 41 3.66 -4.74 7.65
N LEU A 42 2.92 -4.04 6.79
CA LEU A 42 1.77 -4.51 6.04
C LEU A 42 2.07 -4.38 4.55
N VAL A 43 2.13 -5.53 3.87
CA VAL A 43 2.28 -5.62 2.43
C VAL A 43 0.90 -5.56 1.79
N VAL A 44 0.72 -4.67 0.82
CA VAL A 44 -0.57 -4.42 0.16
C VAL A 44 -0.46 -4.47 -1.36
N GLY A 45 -1.52 -4.96 -2.00
CA GLY A 45 -1.68 -4.92 -3.45
C GLY A 45 -0.63 -5.76 -4.21
N GLY A 46 -0.45 -5.38 -5.47
CA GLY A 46 0.39 -6.07 -6.45
C GLY A 46 -0.42 -6.93 -7.41
N PHE A 47 0.26 -7.52 -8.38
CA PHE A 47 -0.27 -8.58 -9.25
C PHE A 47 0.38 -9.92 -8.89
N ASP A 48 -0.39 -11.00 -8.88
CA ASP A 48 0.10 -12.37 -8.60
C ASP A 48 0.96 -12.99 -9.73
N GLY A 49 1.19 -12.22 -10.80
CA GLY A 49 2.01 -12.56 -11.94
C GLY A 49 2.47 -11.31 -12.69
N LEU A 50 3.26 -11.49 -13.74
CA LEU A 50 3.91 -10.38 -14.45
C LEU A 50 3.00 -9.70 -15.50
N ASP A 51 2.13 -10.48 -16.15
CA ASP A 51 1.34 -10.00 -17.29
C ASP A 51 -0.16 -10.21 -17.05
N PRO A 52 -0.91 -9.13 -16.79
CA PRO A 52 -2.37 -9.17 -16.69
C PRO A 52 -3.08 -9.69 -17.94
N ALA A 53 -2.50 -9.49 -19.14
CA ALA A 53 -3.05 -10.03 -20.38
C ALA A 53 -2.90 -11.56 -20.46
N GLN A 54 -1.97 -12.14 -19.70
CA GLN A 54 -1.79 -13.59 -19.54
C GLN A 54 -2.48 -14.13 -18.28
N GLY A 55 -3.36 -13.34 -17.66
CA GLY A 55 -4.19 -13.77 -16.55
C GLY A 55 -3.64 -13.47 -15.16
N ALA A 56 -2.57 -12.68 -15.02
CA ALA A 56 -2.17 -12.15 -13.72
C ALA A 56 -3.30 -11.31 -13.11
N ARG A 57 -3.57 -11.50 -11.83
CA ARG A 57 -4.69 -10.93 -11.10
C ARG A 57 -4.23 -9.98 -10.02
N PRO A 58 -4.92 -8.85 -9.84
CA PRO A 58 -4.57 -7.95 -8.76
C PRO A 58 -4.84 -8.63 -7.42
N VAL A 59 -3.97 -8.38 -6.45
CA VAL A 59 -4.00 -9.03 -5.15
C VAL A 59 -4.77 -8.17 -4.16
N GLY A 60 -5.89 -8.69 -3.64
CA GLY A 60 -6.65 -8.06 -2.55
C GLY A 60 -6.22 -8.51 -1.15
N ALA A 61 -5.48 -9.61 -1.05
CA ALA A 61 -4.93 -10.09 0.21
C ALA A 61 -3.73 -9.23 0.63
N SER A 62 -3.83 -8.60 1.80
CA SER A 62 -2.68 -7.98 2.45
C SER A 62 -2.03 -8.97 3.43
N GLU A 63 -0.76 -8.74 3.75
CA GLU A 63 0.04 -9.66 4.57
C GLU A 63 0.87 -8.88 5.60
N PHE A 64 0.83 -9.31 6.85
CA PHE A 64 1.68 -8.78 7.91
C PHE A 64 3.01 -9.50 7.96
N LEU A 65 4.11 -8.75 8.16
CA LEU A 65 5.44 -9.30 8.38
C LEU A 65 5.84 -9.14 9.86
N LYS A 66 5.60 -10.17 10.68
CA LYS A 66 5.96 -10.16 12.11
C LYS A 66 7.42 -10.53 12.30
N GLY A 67 8.17 -9.62 12.92
CA GLY A 67 9.63 -9.76 13.07
C GLY A 67 10.35 -9.93 11.73
N VAL A 68 9.70 -9.59 10.61
CA VAL A 68 10.17 -9.74 9.22
C VAL A 68 10.42 -11.21 8.78
N VAL A 69 10.14 -12.19 9.65
CA VAL A 69 10.39 -13.62 9.38
C VAL A 69 9.13 -14.48 9.42
N LEU A 70 8.02 -13.96 9.95
CA LEU A 70 6.71 -14.62 9.97
C LEU A 70 5.69 -13.84 9.15
N VAL A 71 4.87 -14.56 8.37
CA VAL A 71 3.77 -13.99 7.58
C VAL A 71 2.42 -14.38 8.16
N GLU A 72 1.57 -13.37 8.39
CA GLU A 72 0.16 -13.54 8.77
C GLU A 72 -0.77 -12.82 7.79
N ASP A 73 -2.02 -13.29 7.71
CA ASP A 73 -3.03 -12.64 6.87
C ASP A 73 -3.39 -11.26 7.43
N GLY A 74 -3.33 -10.24 6.58
CA GLY A 74 -3.85 -8.91 6.85
C GLY A 74 -5.33 -8.78 6.49
N PRO A 75 -5.90 -7.57 6.59
CA PRO A 75 -7.25 -7.31 6.12
C PRO A 75 -7.38 -7.47 4.59
N ALA A 76 -8.58 -7.79 4.11
CA ALA A 76 -8.87 -7.77 2.68
C ALA A 76 -9.01 -6.32 2.19
N LEU A 77 -8.41 -6.01 1.04
CA LEU A 77 -8.44 -4.70 0.38
C LEU A 77 -9.00 -4.84 -1.03
N MET A 78 -9.37 -3.71 -1.65
CA MET A 78 -9.71 -3.70 -3.07
C MET A 78 -8.47 -4.12 -3.91
N PRO A 79 -8.58 -5.19 -4.71
CA PRO A 79 -7.44 -5.73 -5.45
C PRO A 79 -6.85 -4.74 -6.44
N ARG A 80 -5.57 -4.43 -6.32
CA ARG A 80 -4.85 -3.48 -7.18
C ARG A 80 -3.35 -3.71 -7.19
N SER A 81 -2.65 -3.33 -8.26
CA SER A 81 -1.19 -3.24 -8.29
C SER A 81 -0.71 -1.78 -8.31
N ASN A 82 0.55 -1.56 -7.96
CA ASN A 82 1.19 -0.25 -7.88
C ASN A 82 0.38 0.80 -7.07
N PRO A 83 -0.26 0.44 -5.94
CA PRO A 83 -0.84 1.46 -5.07
C PRO A 83 0.28 2.24 -4.39
N CYS A 84 -0.06 3.42 -3.88
CA CYS A 84 0.75 4.02 -2.82
C CYS A 84 0.13 3.68 -1.47
N ALA A 85 0.92 3.15 -0.54
CA ALA A 85 0.49 2.90 0.84
C ALA A 85 1.39 3.69 1.79
N VAL A 86 0.78 4.43 2.71
CA VAL A 86 1.52 5.31 3.63
C VAL A 86 1.03 5.20 5.05
N SER A 87 1.98 5.16 5.99
CA SER A 87 1.73 5.22 7.43
C SER A 87 1.47 6.64 7.88
N LEU A 88 0.37 6.84 8.59
CA LEU A 88 0.05 8.11 9.23
C LEU A 88 0.70 8.18 10.63
N PRO A 89 0.98 9.39 11.15
CA PRO A 89 1.52 9.57 12.50
C PRO A 89 0.68 8.95 13.62
N ASP A 90 -0.63 8.80 13.40
CA ASP A 90 -1.55 8.22 14.38
C ASP A 90 -1.62 6.68 14.35
N GLY A 91 -0.84 6.05 13.49
CA GLY A 91 -0.72 4.60 13.34
C GLY A 91 -1.67 3.96 12.32
N ARG A 92 -2.50 4.75 11.63
CA ARG A 92 -3.33 4.24 10.53
C ARG A 92 -2.52 4.14 9.24
N VAL A 93 -3.03 3.38 8.26
CA VAL A 93 -2.45 3.30 6.91
C VAL A 93 -3.47 3.76 5.89
N VAL A 94 -3.04 4.58 4.93
CA VAL A 94 -3.86 4.98 3.77
C VAL A 94 -3.30 4.31 2.52
N VAL A 95 -4.17 3.68 1.73
CA VAL A 95 -3.84 3.04 0.45
C VAL A 95 -4.56 3.77 -0.68
N LEU A 96 -3.81 4.26 -1.67
CA LEU A 96 -4.27 5.18 -2.70
C LEU A 96 -3.96 4.66 -4.10
N GLY A 97 -4.93 4.84 -4.99
CA GLY A 97 -4.78 4.64 -6.43
C GLY A 97 -4.27 3.24 -6.80
N GLY A 98 -3.51 3.17 -7.88
CA GLY A 98 -2.97 1.93 -8.43
C GLY A 98 -3.68 1.51 -9.72
N ARG A 99 -3.48 0.24 -10.11
CA ARG A 99 -4.04 -0.36 -11.32
C ARG A 99 -4.93 -1.53 -10.94
N GLY A 100 -6.21 -1.39 -11.28
CA GLY A 100 -7.20 -2.45 -11.16
C GLY A 100 -7.34 -3.23 -12.47
N THR A 101 -8.26 -4.18 -12.49
CA THR A 101 -8.64 -4.95 -13.68
C THR A 101 -10.15 -5.04 -13.83
N SER A 102 -10.64 -4.90 -15.06
CA SER A 102 -12.03 -5.12 -15.43
C SER A 102 -12.07 -5.77 -16.80
N LEU A 103 -12.79 -6.89 -16.92
CA LEU A 103 -12.91 -7.66 -18.17
C LEU A 103 -11.55 -7.96 -18.84
N GLY A 104 -10.53 -8.28 -18.03
CA GLY A 104 -9.17 -8.57 -18.51
C GLY A 104 -8.33 -7.35 -18.91
N THR A 105 -8.90 -6.15 -18.87
CA THR A 105 -8.18 -4.90 -19.15
C THR A 105 -7.75 -4.24 -17.86
N THR A 106 -6.53 -3.70 -17.82
CA THR A 106 -6.03 -2.95 -16.68
C THR A 106 -6.21 -1.45 -16.87
N TYR A 107 -6.46 -0.74 -15.76
CA TYR A 107 -6.66 0.71 -15.79
C TYR A 107 -6.33 1.32 -14.43
N ALA A 108 -5.92 2.59 -14.43
CA ALA A 108 -5.73 3.38 -13.23
C ALA A 108 -7.05 3.47 -12.43
N VAL A 109 -6.98 3.25 -11.12
CA VAL A 109 -8.15 3.30 -10.22
C VAL A 109 -8.06 4.51 -9.27
N PRO A 110 -9.19 5.15 -8.91
CA PRO A 110 -9.22 6.28 -7.99
C PRO A 110 -9.46 5.89 -6.52
N TRP A 111 -9.39 4.59 -6.21
CA TRP A 111 -9.80 4.06 -4.92
C TRP A 111 -8.90 4.51 -3.77
N VAL A 112 -9.52 4.76 -2.62
CA VAL A 112 -8.86 5.14 -1.38
C VAL A 112 -9.38 4.27 -0.24
N GLU A 113 -8.49 3.60 0.47
CA GLU A 113 -8.82 2.76 1.62
C GLU A 113 -7.99 3.19 2.84
N LEU A 114 -8.66 3.31 3.99
CA LEU A 114 -8.04 3.59 5.28
C LEU A 114 -8.08 2.32 6.13
N ILE A 115 -6.91 1.92 6.63
CA ILE A 115 -6.75 0.77 7.52
C ILE A 115 -6.51 1.29 8.92
N THR A 116 -7.38 0.93 9.84
CA THR A 116 -7.31 1.36 11.24
C THR A 116 -6.85 0.21 12.14
N PRO A 117 -5.80 0.39 12.95
CA PRO A 117 -5.43 -0.61 13.94
C PRO A 117 -6.50 -0.65 15.03
N LEU A 118 -6.84 -1.85 15.49
CA LEU A 118 -7.73 -2.07 16.63
C LEU A 118 -6.98 -2.89 17.68
N ALA A 119 -6.91 -2.36 18.91
CA ALA A 119 -6.22 -3.02 20.00
C ALA A 119 -6.83 -4.42 20.25
N GLY A 120 -5.98 -5.45 20.19
CA GLY A 120 -6.39 -6.83 20.42
C GLY A 120 -7.35 -7.44 19.39
N ALA A 121 -7.56 -6.77 18.23
CA ALA A 121 -8.47 -7.24 17.20
C ALA A 121 -7.87 -7.12 15.79
N LYS A 122 -8.55 -7.69 14.80
CA LYS A 122 -8.18 -7.50 13.38
C LYS A 122 -8.40 -6.04 12.98
N PRO A 123 -7.53 -5.46 12.14
CA PRO A 123 -7.72 -4.10 11.63
C PRO A 123 -9.02 -3.96 10.85
N THR A 124 -9.59 -2.76 10.87
CA THR A 124 -10.75 -2.41 10.06
C THR A 124 -10.31 -1.68 8.79
N VAL A 125 -10.99 -1.94 7.69
CA VAL A 125 -10.81 -1.23 6.41
C VAL A 125 -12.03 -0.39 6.13
N LEU A 126 -11.80 0.89 5.86
CA LEU A 126 -12.83 1.85 5.49
C LEU A 126 -12.55 2.37 4.08
N GLY A 127 -13.53 2.28 3.20
CA GLY A 127 -13.50 2.99 1.92
C GLY A 127 -13.65 4.49 2.16
N LEU A 128 -12.77 5.30 1.58
CA LEU A 128 -12.85 6.76 1.61
C LEU A 128 -13.39 7.31 0.27
N PRO A 129 -13.76 8.60 0.22
CA PRO A 129 -14.07 9.25 -1.04
C PRO A 129 -12.98 9.02 -2.09
N LEU A 130 -13.41 8.74 -3.32
CA LEU A 130 -12.51 8.49 -4.44
C LEU A 130 -11.65 9.73 -4.74
N MET A 131 -10.42 9.51 -5.22
CA MET A 131 -9.63 10.59 -5.79
C MET A 131 -10.39 11.19 -6.99
N PRO A 132 -10.36 12.53 -7.18
CA PRO A 132 -10.99 13.17 -8.33
C PRO A 132 -10.48 12.66 -9.68
N GLN A 133 -9.24 12.17 -9.70
CA GLN A 133 -8.60 11.59 -10.86
C GLN A 133 -7.93 10.24 -10.49
N PRO A 134 -8.16 9.15 -11.25
CA PRO A 134 -7.44 7.89 -11.09
C PRO A 134 -5.95 8.05 -11.37
N ARG A 135 -5.09 7.34 -10.63
CA ARG A 135 -3.63 7.52 -10.74
C ARG A 135 -2.90 6.20 -10.46
N VAL A 136 -1.93 5.85 -11.29
CA VAL A 136 -0.97 4.74 -11.08
C VAL A 136 0.47 5.25 -11.25
N TRP A 137 1.44 4.56 -10.65
CA TRP A 137 2.87 4.94 -10.65
C TRP A 137 3.12 6.34 -10.08
N HIS A 138 2.25 6.76 -9.17
CA HIS A 138 2.37 7.99 -8.41
C HIS A 138 3.09 7.71 -7.09
N THR A 139 3.54 8.77 -6.43
CA THR A 139 4.05 8.69 -5.05
C THR A 139 3.08 9.37 -4.10
N CYS A 140 3.10 8.96 -2.84
CA CYS A 140 2.37 9.62 -1.77
C CYS A 140 3.22 9.71 -0.51
N SER A 141 2.95 10.71 0.33
CA SER A 141 3.66 10.93 1.59
C SER A 141 2.70 11.50 2.62
N ALA A 142 2.75 10.95 3.84
CA ALA A 142 2.01 11.50 4.97
C ALA A 142 2.67 12.81 5.41
N LEU A 143 1.84 13.80 5.68
CA LEU A 143 2.25 15.07 6.25
C LEU A 143 2.12 15.02 7.79
N PRO A 144 2.81 15.92 8.52
CA PRO A 144 2.77 15.94 9.99
C PRO A 144 1.37 16.12 10.58
N ASP A 145 0.45 16.74 9.84
CA ASP A 145 -0.94 16.94 10.22
C ASP A 145 -1.85 15.71 9.98
N GLY A 146 -1.30 14.62 9.44
CA GLY A 146 -2.03 13.39 9.12
C GLY A 146 -2.72 13.40 7.74
N SER A 147 -2.61 14.47 6.96
CA SER A 147 -3.01 14.47 5.56
C SER A 147 -1.99 13.74 4.68
N VAL A 148 -2.37 13.38 3.45
CA VAL A 148 -1.52 12.67 2.50
C VAL A 148 -1.36 13.47 1.22
N LEU A 149 -0.13 13.86 0.90
CA LEU A 149 0.24 14.47 -0.37
C LEU A 149 0.44 13.36 -1.42
N VAL A 150 -0.17 13.53 -2.60
CA VAL A 150 -0.12 12.60 -3.73
C VAL A 150 0.36 13.35 -4.98
N VAL A 151 1.38 12.85 -5.67
CA VAL A 151 2.04 13.57 -6.78
C VAL A 151 2.38 12.63 -7.95
N GLY A 152 2.33 13.15 -9.19
CA GLY A 152 2.91 12.49 -10.38
C GLY A 152 2.10 11.29 -10.89
N GLY A 153 2.70 10.38 -11.66
CA GLY A 153 2.00 9.21 -12.20
C GLY A 153 1.11 9.52 -13.41
N MET A 154 0.25 8.57 -13.77
CA MET A 154 -0.57 8.63 -14.97
C MET A 154 -2.00 8.14 -14.76
N ASP A 155 -2.88 8.55 -15.66
CA ASP A 155 -4.27 8.13 -15.79
C ASP A 155 -4.49 7.55 -17.19
N ASP A 156 -4.93 6.29 -17.28
CA ASP A 156 -5.39 5.62 -18.49
C ASP A 156 -6.80 5.06 -18.34
N SER A 157 -7.57 5.55 -17.36
CA SER A 157 -8.92 5.06 -17.10
C SER A 157 -9.90 5.28 -18.26
N ALA A 158 -9.60 6.26 -19.13
CA ALA A 158 -10.33 6.53 -20.37
C ALA A 158 -9.73 5.87 -21.62
N GLY A 159 -8.78 4.93 -21.46
CA GLY A 159 -8.12 4.20 -22.54
C GLY A 159 -6.86 4.86 -23.10
N GLU A 160 -6.73 6.18 -22.99
CA GLU A 160 -5.53 6.93 -23.44
C GLU A 160 -4.64 7.32 -22.25
N PRO A 161 -3.41 6.79 -22.14
CA PRO A 161 -2.47 7.15 -21.09
C PRO A 161 -2.12 8.64 -21.08
N ARG A 162 -2.31 9.30 -19.93
CA ARG A 162 -1.98 10.72 -19.73
C ARG A 162 -1.15 10.91 -18.48
N PRO A 163 0.05 11.53 -18.57
CA PRO A 163 0.80 11.93 -17.39
C PRO A 163 0.05 13.03 -16.65
N LEU A 164 0.09 12.97 -15.32
CA LEU A 164 -0.60 13.92 -14.46
C LEU A 164 0.36 15.00 -13.98
N THR A 165 -0.05 16.25 -14.14
CA THR A 165 0.73 17.43 -13.73
C THR A 165 0.31 17.97 -12.36
N ASN A 166 -0.82 17.51 -11.82
CA ASN A 166 -1.37 17.97 -10.55
C ASN A 166 -0.85 17.17 -9.35
N ALA A 167 -0.83 17.84 -8.20
CA ALA A 167 -0.77 17.22 -6.88
C ALA A 167 -2.17 17.21 -6.25
N LEU A 168 -2.42 16.25 -5.36
CA LEU A 168 -3.63 16.12 -4.57
C LEU A 168 -3.26 16.00 -3.09
N VAL A 169 -4.05 16.62 -2.20
CA VAL A 169 -4.00 16.35 -0.77
C VAL A 169 -5.25 15.57 -0.39
N VAL A 170 -5.07 14.39 0.19
CA VAL A 170 -6.15 13.56 0.74
C VAL A 170 -6.16 13.73 2.25
N MET A 171 -7.32 14.06 2.82
CA MET A 171 -7.50 14.16 4.26
C MET A 171 -8.29 12.95 4.76
N PRO A 172 -7.64 12.00 5.45
CA PRO A 172 -8.34 10.93 6.14
C PRO A 172 -9.29 11.52 7.20
N PRO A 173 -10.42 10.86 7.50
CA PRO A 173 -11.28 11.27 8.60
C PRO A 173 -10.48 11.41 9.91
N PRO A 174 -10.83 12.35 10.81
CA PRO A 174 -10.27 12.42 12.14
C PRO A 174 -10.45 11.09 12.90
N ARG A 175 -9.60 10.85 13.89
CA ARG A 175 -9.80 9.79 14.87
C ARG A 175 -10.73 10.39 15.94
N ASP A 176 -11.97 9.92 16.02
CA ASP A 176 -12.92 10.31 17.07
C ASP A 176 -12.35 10.05 18.47
#